data_AF-H6WQD8-F1
#
_entry.id   AF-H6WQD8-F1
#
_cell.length_a   1.000
_cell.length_b   1.000
_cell.length_c   1.000
_cell.angle_alpha   90.00
_cell.angle_beta   90.00
_cell.angle_gamma   90.00
#
_symmetry.space_group_name_H-M   'P 1'
#
loop_
_entity.id
_entity.type
_entity.pdbx_description
1 polymer ?
#
loop_
_entity_poly.entity_id
_entity_poly.type
_entity_poly.pdbx_seq_one_letter_code
_entity_poly.pdbx_strand_id
1 'polypeptide(L)'
;TAMEYMEQFDRDDDSMIENDGFPDQTYDAWTVLGVSAYCGCLWLASLQAAAAMARSLGHADYAERCMVKFAKAKHVFEAKLWNGSYFNYDSGTSYSSRSIQADQLAGQW
;
A
#
# COMPACT_ATOMS: atom_id res chain seq x y z
N THR A 1 -8.22 -14.97 -4.35
CA THR A 1 -8.97 -13.92 -3.63
C THR A 1 -8.58 -12.55 -4.18
N ALA A 2 -9.32 -11.48 -3.86
CA ALA A 2 -8.89 -10.12 -4.24
C ALA A 2 -7.49 -9.80 -3.69
N MET A 3 -7.21 -10.22 -2.46
CA MET A 3 -5.89 -10.05 -1.84
C MET A 3 -4.77 -10.74 -2.64
N GLU A 4 -4.97 -12.00 -3.04
CA GLU A 4 -3.99 -12.75 -3.85
C GLU A 4 -3.77 -12.13 -5.24
N TYR A 5 -4.82 -11.56 -5.84
CA TYR A 5 -4.69 -10.86 -7.12
C TYR A 5 -3.83 -9.60 -6.98
N MET A 6 -3.95 -8.87 -5.88
CA MET A 6 -3.15 -7.67 -5.63
C MET A 6 -1.65 -7.98 -5.50
N GLU A 7 -1.28 -9.20 -5.12
CA GLU A 7 0.14 -9.59 -4.95
C GLU A 7 0.93 -9.56 -6.26
N GLN A 8 0.28 -9.63 -7.43
CA GLN A 8 0.97 -9.52 -8.71
C GLN A 8 1.58 -8.13 -8.96
N PHE A 9 1.14 -7.12 -8.20
CA PHE A 9 1.61 -5.75 -8.28
C PHE A 9 2.74 -5.45 -7.30
N ASP A 10 3.15 -6.41 -6.47
CA ASP A 10 4.41 -6.38 -5.73
C ASP A 10 5.51 -6.91 -6.67
N ARG A 11 6.30 -6.00 -7.23
CA ARG A 11 7.30 -6.28 -8.28
C ARG A 11 8.66 -6.61 -7.71
N ASP A 12 8.94 -6.21 -6.48
CA ASP A 12 10.24 -6.37 -5.81
C ASP A 12 10.22 -7.36 -4.62
N ASP A 13 9.08 -8.01 -4.36
CA ASP A 13 8.84 -9.02 -3.32
C ASP A 13 9.06 -8.50 -1.90
N ASP A 14 8.85 -7.19 -1.68
CA ASP A 14 9.00 -6.53 -0.39
C ASP A 14 7.69 -6.50 0.44
N SER A 15 6.63 -7.13 -0.08
CA SER A 15 5.25 -7.17 0.45
C SER A 15 4.42 -5.90 0.23
N MET A 16 4.99 -4.87 -0.39
CA MET A 16 4.31 -3.65 -0.78
C MET A 16 3.91 -3.70 -2.25
N ILE A 17 2.79 -3.08 -2.62
CA ILE A 17 2.37 -2.98 -4.01
C ILE A 17 2.94 -1.70 -4.65
N GLU A 18 3.29 -1.78 -5.94
CA GLU A 18 3.74 -0.65 -6.76
C GLU A 18 2.69 -0.20 -7.79
N ASN A 19 2.69 1.10 -8.05
CA ASN A 19 2.08 1.73 -9.21
C ASN A 19 3.05 1.76 -10.40
N ASP A 20 2.56 1.57 -11.61
CA ASP A 20 3.36 1.27 -12.81
C ASP A 20 3.75 2.53 -13.65
N GLY A 21 3.59 3.75 -13.13
CA GLY A 21 3.97 4.96 -13.86
C GLY A 21 2.95 5.42 -14.90
N PHE A 22 1.72 4.93 -14.82
CA PHE A 22 0.54 5.44 -15.52
C PHE A 22 -0.64 5.53 -14.53
N PRO A 23 -1.74 6.22 -14.86
CA PRO A 23 -2.89 6.30 -13.95
C PRO A 23 -3.59 4.93 -13.82
N ASP A 24 -3.28 4.23 -12.74
CA ASP A 24 -3.76 2.88 -12.41
C ASP A 24 -4.61 2.87 -11.12
N GLN A 25 -5.16 4.04 -10.77
CA GLN A 25 -5.96 4.29 -9.57
C GLN A 25 -7.05 5.34 -9.84
N THR A 26 -7.89 5.65 -8.85
CA THR A 26 -9.12 6.46 -9.02
C THR A 26 -8.89 7.89 -9.51
N TYR A 27 -7.73 8.48 -9.25
CA TYR A 27 -7.27 9.75 -9.81
C TYR A 27 -6.68 9.49 -11.20
N ASP A 28 -7.55 9.20 -12.15
CA ASP A 28 -7.29 8.68 -13.51
C ASP A 28 -6.45 9.57 -14.43
N ALA A 29 -6.19 10.81 -14.04
CA ALA A 29 -5.30 11.74 -14.74
C ALA A 29 -3.92 11.89 -14.08
N TRP A 30 -3.69 11.27 -12.91
CA TRP A 30 -2.47 11.46 -12.13
C TRP A 30 -1.58 10.22 -12.17
N THR A 31 -0.37 10.43 -12.67
CA THR A 31 0.66 9.39 -12.77
C THR A 31 1.32 9.17 -11.42
N VAL A 32 1.46 7.91 -11.05
CA VAL A 32 2.08 7.44 -9.82
C VAL A 32 3.13 6.39 -10.18
N LEU A 33 4.31 6.44 -9.57
CA LEU A 33 5.38 5.46 -9.83
C LEU A 33 5.95 4.87 -8.54
N GLY A 34 5.99 3.55 -8.46
CA GLY A 34 6.47 2.82 -7.29
C GLY A 34 5.43 2.81 -6.17
N VAL A 35 5.87 2.81 -4.92
CA VAL A 35 4.98 2.81 -3.77
C VAL A 35 4.33 4.18 -3.64
N SER A 36 3.01 4.25 -3.51
CA SER A 36 2.28 5.50 -3.30
C SER A 36 1.61 5.59 -1.95
N ALA A 37 1.44 6.81 -1.45
CA ALA A 37 0.78 7.02 -0.17
C ALA A 37 -0.67 6.50 -0.21
N TYR A 38 -1.42 6.84 -1.26
CA TYR A 38 -2.81 6.46 -1.42
C TYR A 38 -3.01 4.94 -1.56
N CYS A 39 -2.51 4.33 -2.65
CA CYS A 39 -2.71 2.89 -2.87
C CYS A 39 -2.01 2.07 -1.79
N GLY A 40 -0.85 2.53 -1.32
CA GLY A 40 -0.11 1.82 -0.30
C GLY A 40 -0.81 1.80 1.05
N CYS A 41 -1.40 2.92 1.48
CA CYS A 41 -2.17 2.96 2.72
C CYS A 41 -3.42 2.07 2.63
N LEU A 42 -4.12 2.06 1.49
CA LEU A 42 -5.26 1.16 1.25
C LEU A 42 -4.85 -0.31 1.32
N TRP A 43 -3.69 -0.66 0.76
CA TRP A 43 -3.16 -2.02 0.82
C TRP A 43 -2.93 -2.48 2.26
N LEU A 44 -2.26 -1.65 3.07
CA LEU A 44 -2.03 -1.95 4.49
C LEU A 44 -3.33 -2.18 5.25
N ALA A 45 -4.32 -1.31 5.06
CA ALA A 45 -5.63 -1.43 5.69
C ALA A 45 -6.35 -2.71 5.26
N SER A 46 -6.28 -3.05 3.98
CA SER A 46 -6.92 -4.26 3.43
C SER A 46 -6.31 -5.55 3.99
N LEU A 47 -5.00 -5.59 4.24
CA LEU A 47 -4.33 -6.72 4.89
C LEU A 47 -4.80 -6.92 6.34
N GLN A 48 -4.95 -5.84 7.11
CA GLN A 48 -5.47 -5.92 8.47
C GLN A 48 -6.93 -6.37 8.49
N ALA A 49 -7.75 -5.84 7.58
CA ALA A 49 -9.15 -6.22 7.45
C ALA A 49 -9.30 -7.71 7.05
N ALA A 50 -8.51 -8.16 6.07
CA ALA A 50 -8.47 -9.57 5.65
C ALA A 50 -8.07 -10.49 6.82
N ALA A 51 -7.06 -10.09 7.61
CA ALA A 51 -6.66 -10.85 8.79
C ALA A 51 -7.77 -10.93 9.84
N ALA A 52 -8.49 -9.83 10.10
CA ALA A 52 -9.60 -9.81 11.05
C ALA A 52 -10.78 -10.69 10.59
N MET A 53 -11.15 -10.62 9.31
CA MET A 53 -12.19 -11.48 8.73
C MET A 53 -11.79 -12.96 8.81
N ALA A 54 -10.55 -13.29 8.46
CA ALA A 54 -10.04 -14.64 8.48
C ALA A 54 -10.06 -15.26 9.88
N ARG A 55 -9.64 -14.50 10.92
CA ARG A 55 -9.76 -14.94 12.32
C ARG A 55 -11.21 -15.22 12.71
N SER A 56 -12.13 -14.35 12.30
CA SER A 56 -13.55 -14.49 12.62
C SER A 56 -14.19 -15.74 11.99
N LEU A 57 -13.63 -16.20 10.86
CA LEU A 57 -14.04 -17.42 10.17
C LEU A 57 -13.25 -18.68 10.59
N GLY A 58 -12.31 -18.55 11.55
CA GLY A 58 -11.48 -19.67 12.00
C GLY A 58 -10.29 -20.01 11.09
N HIS A 59 -9.97 -19.17 10.10
CA HIS A 59 -8.83 -19.34 9.20
C HIS A 59 -7.57 -18.66 9.78
N ALA A 60 -7.02 -19.22 10.85
CA ALA A 60 -5.92 -18.63 11.61
C ALA A 60 -4.60 -18.52 10.81
N ASP A 61 -4.32 -19.50 9.96
CA ASP A 61 -3.15 -19.56 9.09
C ASP A 61 -3.15 -18.41 8.07
N TYR A 62 -4.29 -18.15 7.42
CA TYR A 62 -4.43 -17.06 6.48
C TYR A 62 -4.36 -15.70 7.20
N ALA A 63 -4.96 -15.59 8.39
CA ALA A 63 -4.84 -14.38 9.20
C ALA A 63 -3.39 -14.04 9.57
N GLU A 64 -2.61 -15.05 9.95
CA GLU A 64 -1.19 -14.89 10.27
C GLU A 64 -0.39 -14.45 9.04
N ARG A 65 -0.60 -15.09 7.88
CA ARG A 65 0.02 -14.70 6.61
C ARG A 65 -0.26 -13.23 6.26
N CYS A 66 -1.50 -12.77 6.38
CA CYS A 66 -1.87 -11.38 6.15
C CYS A 66 -1.15 -10.42 7.12
N MET A 67 -1.04 -10.78 8.41
CA MET A 67 -0.36 -9.93 9.39
C MET A 67 1.15 -9.88 9.22
N VAL A 68 1.79 -11.00 8.84
CA VAL A 68 3.22 -11.03 8.50
C VAL A 68 3.48 -10.11 7.31
N LYS A 69 2.61 -10.18 6.28
CA LYS A 69 2.70 -9.31 5.11
C LYS A 69 2.50 -7.84 5.48
N PHE A 70 1.49 -7.53 6.29
CA PHE A 70 1.24 -6.18 6.79
C PHE A 70 2.47 -5.61 7.52
N ALA A 71 3.10 -6.38 8.40
CA ALA A 71 4.25 -5.91 9.16
C ALA A 71 5.44 -5.54 8.25
N LYS A 72 5.70 -6.34 7.22
CA LYS A 72 6.73 -6.06 6.21
C LYS A 72 6.38 -4.84 5.36
N ALA A 73 5.20 -4.84 4.76
CA ALA A 73 4.71 -3.77 3.90
C ALA A 73 4.66 -2.41 4.63
N LYS A 74 4.27 -2.40 5.91
CA LYS A 74 4.25 -1.18 6.73
C LYS A 74 5.64 -0.58 6.88
N HIS A 75 6.65 -1.42 7.10
CA HIS A 75 8.04 -0.95 7.20
C HIS A 75 8.52 -0.34 5.89
N VAL A 76 8.21 -0.99 4.76
CA VAL A 76 8.52 -0.47 3.42
C VAL A 76 7.82 0.87 3.17
N PHE A 77 6.53 0.96 3.44
CA PHE A 77 5.73 2.18 3.28
C PHE A 77 6.32 3.35 4.07
N GLU A 78 6.62 3.13 5.35
CA GLU A 78 7.24 4.14 6.20
C GLU A 78 8.63 4.54 5.68
N ALA A 79 9.48 3.57 5.32
CA ALA A 79 10.84 3.83 4.84
C ALA A 79 10.88 4.55 3.48
N LYS A 80 10.01 4.19 2.54
CA LYS A 80 9.97 4.77 1.19
C LYS A 80 9.29 6.15 1.16
N LEU A 81 8.29 6.41 2.03
CA LEU A 81 7.43 7.60 1.89
C LEU A 81 7.52 8.62 3.03
N TRP A 82 7.88 8.24 4.25
CA TRP A 82 7.93 9.19 5.36
C TRP A 82 9.11 10.15 5.21
N ASN A 83 8.83 11.45 5.10
CA ASN A 83 9.86 12.48 4.93
C ASN A 83 10.20 13.26 6.21
N GLY A 84 9.64 12.84 7.36
CA GLY A 84 9.78 13.55 8.63
C GLY A 84 8.63 14.51 8.96
N SER A 85 7.68 14.73 8.05
CA SER A 85 6.52 15.60 8.30
C SER A 85 5.22 15.09 7.69
N TYR A 86 5.28 14.48 6.51
CA TYR A 86 4.15 13.86 5.81
C TYR A 86 4.63 12.66 4.99
N PHE A 87 3.70 11.92 4.38
CA PHE A 87 4.04 10.88 3.41
C PHE A 87 4.11 11.50 2.01
N ASN A 88 5.26 11.32 1.35
CA ASN A 88 5.43 11.68 -0.05
C ASN A 88 4.32 11.04 -0.91
N TYR A 89 3.94 11.71 -2.00
CA TYR A 89 2.90 11.24 -2.91
C TYR A 89 3.20 9.83 -3.44
N ASP A 90 4.43 9.64 -3.90
CA ASP A 90 4.97 8.33 -4.30
C ASP A 90 6.48 8.23 -4.05
N SER A 91 7.03 7.03 -4.25
CA SER A 91 8.47 6.74 -4.11
C SER A 91 9.27 7.08 -5.35
N GLY A 92 8.69 7.80 -6.31
CA GLY A 92 9.37 8.25 -7.52
C GLY A 92 10.37 9.38 -7.27
N THR A 93 11.08 9.77 -8.34
CA THR A 93 12.08 10.85 -8.30
C THR A 93 11.59 12.15 -8.96
N SER A 94 10.34 12.19 -9.38
CA SER A 94 9.74 13.36 -10.05
C SER A 94 9.58 14.53 -9.08
N TYR A 95 9.41 15.74 -9.62
CA TYR A 95 9.07 16.89 -8.77
C TYR A 95 7.76 16.67 -7.99
N SER A 96 6.77 16.06 -8.64
CA SER A 96 5.46 15.75 -8.05
C SER A 96 5.50 14.67 -6.96
N SER A 97 6.52 13.82 -6.91
CA SER A 97 6.66 12.75 -5.91
C SER A 97 6.68 13.28 -4.47
N ARG A 98 7.06 14.55 -4.26
CA ARG A 98 7.06 15.22 -2.94
C ARG A 98 5.80 16.02 -2.64
N SER A 99 4.77 15.95 -3.49
CA SER A 99 3.51 16.67 -3.28
C SER A 99 2.78 16.15 -2.05
N ILE A 100 2.05 17.04 -1.39
CA ILE A 100 1.13 16.67 -0.31
C ILE A 100 -0.20 16.29 -0.96
N GLN A 101 -0.54 15.00 -0.94
CA GLN A 101 -1.87 14.54 -1.33
C GLN A 101 -2.81 14.65 -0.12
N ALA A 102 -3.99 15.22 -0.32
CA ALA A 102 -5.00 15.32 0.74
C ALA A 102 -5.44 13.95 1.26
N ASP A 103 -5.43 12.94 0.38
CA ASP A 103 -5.88 11.58 0.65
C ASP A 103 -4.73 10.58 0.94
N GLN A 104 -3.56 11.08 1.33
CA GLN A 104 -2.35 10.27 1.55
C GLN A 104 -2.50 9.15 2.60
N LEU A 105 -3.53 9.21 3.46
CA LEU A 105 -3.81 8.25 4.53
C LEU A 105 -5.23 7.66 4.44
N ALA A 106 -5.77 7.52 3.23
CA ALA A 106 -7.12 7.00 2.98
C ALA A 106 -7.41 5.65 3.66
N GLY A 107 -6.42 4.76 3.78
CA GLY A 107 -6.59 3.47 4.45
C GLY A 107 -6.62 3.54 5.98
N GLN A 108 -6.11 4.62 6.59
CA GLN A 108 -6.10 4.81 8.05
C GLN A 108 -7.36 5.53 8.56
N TRP A 109 -8.06 6.27 7.69
CA TRP A 109 -9.29 6.99 7.99
C TRP A 109 -10.41 6.05 8.43
#